data_AF-A0A7S1RRW3-F1
#
_entry.id   AF-A0A7S1RRW3-F1
#
_cell.length_a   1.000
_cell.length_b   1.000
_cell.length_c   1.000
_cell.angle_alpha   90.00
_cell.angle_beta   90.00
_cell.angle_gamma   90.00
#
_symmetry.space_group_name_H-M   'P 1'
#
loop_
_entity.id
_entity.type
_entity.pdbx_description
1 polymer ?
#
loop_
_entity_poly.entity_id
_entity_poly.type
_entity_poly.pdbx_seq_one_letter_code
_entity_poly.pdbx_strand_id
1 'polypeptide(L)'
;ASCTTNCLAPLTKMDKCRGFDKDSVPIYAVGANHTEYKATDTVVSNASCTTNCLAPLTKVVHEKFGLVEGLMTTVHAMTATQLTVDGPSRGGKDWRGGRCASQNII
;
A
#
# COMPACT_ATOMS: atom_id res chain seq x y z
N ALA A 1 9.67 5.60 6.64
CA ALA A 1 9.94 4.81 7.85
C ALA A 1 9.70 3.35 7.51
N SER A 2 10.69 2.49 7.69
CA SER A 2 10.62 1.04 7.47
C SER A 2 9.73 0.42 8.53
N CYS A 3 8.47 0.16 8.20
CA CYS A 3 7.59 -0.66 9.04
C CYS A 3 7.84 -2.13 8.66
N THR A 4 8.98 -2.68 9.11
CA THR A 4 9.18 -4.12 9.32
C THR A 4 8.70 -4.50 10.72
N THR A 5 7.62 -3.87 11.20
CA THR A 5 7.10 -4.11 12.53
C THR A 5 6.26 -5.37 12.48
N ASN A 6 6.64 -6.37 13.28
CA ASN A 6 5.80 -7.49 13.71
C ASN A 6 4.50 -6.94 14.31
N CYS A 7 3.51 -6.64 13.49
CA CYS A 7 2.22 -6.15 13.95
C CYS A 7 1.32 -7.34 14.31
N LEU A 8 1.39 -7.73 15.59
CA LEU A 8 0.27 -8.13 16.46
C LEU A 8 -0.75 -9.21 15.99
N ALA A 9 -0.40 -10.10 15.05
CA ALA A 9 -0.98 -11.44 15.07
C ALA A 9 -0.28 -12.27 16.18
N PRO A 10 -0.86 -13.37 16.72
CA PRO A 10 -0.10 -14.26 17.60
C PRO A 10 1.28 -14.51 16.98
N LEU A 11 2.34 -14.49 17.80
CA LEU A 11 3.78 -14.39 17.46
C LEU A 11 4.32 -15.35 16.36
N THR A 12 3.46 -16.16 15.76
CA THR A 12 3.71 -17.12 14.70
C THR A 12 3.60 -16.55 13.28
N LYS A 13 3.08 -15.32 13.08
CA LYS A 13 2.84 -14.76 11.73
C LYS A 13 3.25 -13.30 11.57
N MET A 14 3.78 -12.97 10.39
CA MET A 14 4.31 -11.64 10.07
C MET A 14 3.46 -10.93 9.02
N ASP A 15 3.01 -9.71 9.34
CA ASP A 15 2.31 -8.83 8.41
C ASP A 15 3.22 -7.66 7.98
N LYS A 16 3.36 -7.45 6.68
CA LYS A 16 4.12 -6.35 6.08
C LYS A 16 3.20 -5.18 5.76
N CYS A 17 3.40 -4.06 6.47
CA CYS A 17 2.66 -2.81 6.26
C CYS A 17 3.03 -2.04 4.98
N ARG A 18 4.11 -2.42 4.29
CA ARG A 18 4.47 -1.93 2.95
C ARG A 18 5.27 -2.99 2.22
N GLY A 19 4.82 -3.34 1.03
CA GLY A 19 5.56 -4.16 0.09
C GLY A 19 4.64 -4.73 -0.97
N PHE A 20 4.55 -4.09 -2.14
CA PHE A 20 4.47 -4.89 -3.37
C PHE A 20 5.85 -5.53 -3.52
N ASP A 21 6.16 -6.50 -2.67
CA ASP A 21 7.47 -7.11 -2.68
C ASP A 21 7.66 -7.81 -4.03
N LYS A 22 8.88 -7.72 -4.56
CA LYS A 22 9.31 -8.49 -5.72
C LYS A 22 9.33 -10.00 -5.44
N ASP A 23 9.18 -10.35 -4.17
CA ASP A 23 9.00 -11.70 -3.67
C ASP A 23 7.49 -11.95 -3.57
N SER A 24 7.02 -13.08 -4.08
CA SER A 24 5.61 -13.47 -4.19
C SER A 24 4.92 -13.67 -2.82
N VAL A 25 4.74 -12.58 -2.06
CA VAL A 25 4.03 -12.55 -0.78
C VAL A 25 2.53 -12.31 -1.03
N PRO A 26 1.63 -13.11 -0.44
CA PRO A 26 0.19 -12.91 -0.62
C PRO A 26 -0.29 -11.60 0.00
N ILE A 27 -1.12 -10.87 -0.75
CA ILE A 27 -1.69 -9.57 -0.36
C ILE A 27 -3.16 -9.73 -0.01
N TYR A 28 -3.54 -9.24 1.17
CA TYR A 28 -4.91 -9.27 1.66
C TYR A 28 -5.41 -7.85 1.93
N ALA A 29 -6.53 -7.50 1.31
CA ALA A 29 -7.29 -6.28 1.55
C ALA A 29 -8.57 -6.62 2.30
N VAL A 30 -8.71 -6.04 3.50
CA VAL A 30 -9.89 -6.27 4.36
C VAL A 30 -11.14 -5.73 3.67
N GLY A 31 -12.19 -6.54 3.63
CA GLY A 31 -13.43 -6.23 2.89
C GLY A 31 -13.44 -6.63 1.41
N ALA A 32 -12.29 -7.02 0.82
CA ALA A 32 -12.23 -7.52 -0.55
C ALA A 32 -11.96 -9.05 -0.61
N ASN A 33 -10.77 -9.48 -0.17
CA ASN A 33 -10.28 -10.87 -0.31
C ASN A 33 -9.73 -11.49 1.00
N HIS A 34 -9.88 -10.82 2.15
CA HIS A 34 -9.43 -11.31 3.46
C HIS A 34 -9.94 -12.71 3.86
N THR A 35 -11.06 -13.19 3.29
CA THR A 35 -11.61 -14.53 3.54
C THR A 35 -10.80 -15.65 2.91
N GLU A 36 -9.93 -15.34 1.94
CA GLU A 36 -9.06 -16.32 1.26
C GLU A 36 -7.77 -16.61 2.03
N TYR A 37 -7.60 -15.97 3.19
CA TYR A 37 -6.45 -16.11 4.05
C TYR A 37 -6.22 -17.55 4.50
N LYS A 38 -5.00 -18.08 4.28
CA LYS A 38 -4.64 -19.45 4.66
C LYS A 38 -3.82 -19.48 5.95
N ALA A 39 -4.07 -20.49 6.77
CA ALA A 39 -3.29 -20.74 7.98
C ALA A 39 -1.80 -21.02 7.68
N THR A 40 -1.50 -21.54 6.47
CA THR A 40 -0.14 -21.79 5.98
C THR A 40 0.65 -20.53 5.64
N ASP A 41 -0.02 -19.40 5.42
CA ASP A 41 0.64 -18.16 5.04
C ASP A 41 1.28 -17.55 6.29
N THR A 42 2.60 -17.68 6.39
CA THR A 42 3.41 -17.20 7.52
C THR A 42 3.78 -15.74 7.40
N VAL A 43 3.95 -15.26 6.16
CA VAL A 43 4.19 -13.85 5.83
C VAL A 43 3.11 -13.38 4.88
N VAL A 44 2.42 -12.31 5.26
CA VAL A 44 1.36 -11.69 4.48
C VAL A 44 1.59 -10.19 4.36
N SER A 45 0.96 -9.55 3.38
CA SER A 45 0.92 -8.09 3.30
C SER A 45 -0.51 -7.58 3.38
N ASN A 46 -0.76 -6.62 4.27
CA ASN A 46 -2.02 -5.91 4.38
C ASN A 46 -2.21 -4.79 3.33
N ALA A 47 -1.58 -4.94 2.17
CA ALA A 47 -1.62 -4.00 1.05
C ALA A 47 -1.20 -2.56 1.42
N SER A 48 -1.52 -1.61 0.54
CA SER A 48 -1.32 -0.18 0.80
C SER A 48 -2.61 0.49 1.30
N CYS A 49 -2.49 1.68 1.90
CA CYS A 49 -3.64 2.51 2.27
C CYS A 49 -4.56 2.80 1.08
N THR A 50 -4.00 3.03 -0.11
CA THR A 50 -4.77 3.32 -1.32
C THR A 50 -5.49 2.08 -1.84
N THR A 51 -4.83 0.92 -1.80
CA THR A 51 -5.44 -0.37 -2.19
C THR A 51 -6.61 -0.72 -1.27
N ASN A 52 -6.46 -0.57 0.05
CA ASN A 52 -7.54 -0.83 1.00
C ASN A 52 -8.74 0.12 0.82
N CYS A 53 -8.51 1.36 0.37
CA CYS A 53 -9.59 2.28 0.04
C CYS A 53 -10.32 1.88 -1.26
N LEU A 54 -9.56 1.51 -2.29
CA LEU A 54 -10.10 1.23 -3.63
C LEU A 54 -10.78 -0.14 -3.73
N ALA A 55 -10.19 -1.18 -3.15
CA ALA A 55 -10.60 -2.57 -3.32
C ALA A 55 -12.10 -2.84 -3.03
N PRO A 56 -12.69 -2.38 -1.91
CA PRO A 56 -14.11 -2.60 -1.65
C PRO A 56 -15.01 -1.85 -2.65
N LEU A 57 -14.62 -0.65 -3.08
CA LEU A 57 -15.37 0.11 -4.08
C LEU A 57 -15.36 -0.60 -5.42
N THR A 58 -14.19 -1.03 -5.89
CA THR A 58 -14.07 -1.76 -7.16
C THR A 58 -14.80 -3.09 -7.12
N LYS A 59 -14.82 -3.78 -5.97
CA LYS A 59 -15.54 -5.05 -5.83
C LYS A 59 -17.04 -4.87 -6.05
N VAL A 60 -17.66 -3.90 -5.36
CA VAL A 60 -19.10 -3.63 -5.48
C VAL A 60 -19.46 -3.21 -6.90
N VAL A 61 -18.67 -2.31 -7.51
CA VAL A 61 -18.95 -1.82 -8.86
C VAL A 61 -18.76 -2.94 -9.90
N HIS A 62 -17.70 -3.75 -9.76
CA HIS A 62 -17.43 -4.85 -10.69
C HIS A 62 -18.52 -5.93 -10.62
N GLU A 63 -18.95 -6.34 -9.43
CA GLU A 63 -20.01 -7.34 -9.25
C GLU A 63 -21.38 -6.89 -9.77
N LYS A 64 -21.66 -5.58 -9.77
CA LYS A 64 -22.96 -5.04 -10.20
C LYS A 64 -22.99 -4.63 -11.67
N PHE A 65 -21.90 -4.09 -12.20
CA PHE A 65 -21.90 -3.42 -13.51
C PHE A 65 -20.87 -3.99 -14.49
N GLY A 66 -19.90 -4.78 -14.02
CA GLY A 66 -18.82 -5.31 -14.84
C GLY A 66 -17.84 -4.21 -15.28
N LEU A 67 -16.72 -4.08 -14.57
CA LEU A 67 -15.64 -3.17 -14.99
C LEU A 67 -14.77 -3.84 -16.05
N VAL A 68 -14.63 -3.20 -17.22
CA VAL A 68 -13.73 -3.63 -18.30
C VAL A 68 -12.32 -3.06 -18.09
N GLU A 69 -12.24 -1.76 -17.78
CA GLU A 69 -10.98 -1.04 -17.52
C GLU A 69 -11.22 0.11 -16.53
N GLY A 70 -10.16 0.60 -15.89
CA GLY A 70 -10.24 1.69 -14.92
C GLY A 70 -8.89 2.35 -14.65
N LEU A 71 -8.91 3.68 -14.55
CA LEU A 71 -7.76 4.50 -14.15
C LEU A 71 -8.05 5.16 -12.80
N MET A 72 -7.04 5.22 -11.94
CA MET A 72 -7.16 5.77 -10.60
C MET A 72 -6.11 6.86 -10.38
N THR A 73 -6.53 7.97 -9.80
CA THR A 73 -5.65 9.01 -9.24
C THR A 73 -6.01 9.19 -7.77
N THR A 74 -5.00 9.33 -6.91
CA THR A 74 -5.19 9.59 -5.48
C THR A 74 -4.51 10.91 -5.13
N VAL A 75 -5.24 11.78 -4.41
CA VAL A 75 -4.65 12.93 -3.74
C VAL A 75 -4.21 12.44 -2.37
N HIS A 76 -2.91 12.17 -2.23
CA HIS A 76 -2.35 11.54 -1.05
C HIS A 76 -1.76 12.58 -0.08
N ALA A 77 -1.99 12.39 1.22
CA ALA A 77 -1.36 13.22 2.25
C ALA A 77 0.16 13.05 2.27
N MET A 78 0.88 14.06 2.78
CA MET A 78 2.34 13.98 2.92
C MET A 78 2.75 12.78 3.77
N THR A 79 3.84 12.12 3.38
CA THR A 79 4.37 10.93 4.08
C THR A 79 5.82 11.12 4.49
N ALA A 80 6.29 10.30 5.44
CA ALA A 80 7.64 10.37 6.01
C ALA A 80 8.81 10.06 5.04
N THR A 81 8.53 9.83 3.76
CA THR A 81 9.56 9.69 2.72
C THR A 81 9.83 10.99 1.97
N GLN A 82 8.92 11.96 2.05
CA GLN A 82 9.09 13.28 1.44
C GLN A 82 9.94 14.19 2.35
N LEU A 83 10.57 15.20 1.75
CA LEU A 83 11.47 16.12 2.43
C LEU A 83 10.79 17.46 2.75
N THR A 84 11.20 18.09 3.84
CA THR A 84 10.70 19.40 4.24
C THR A 84 11.21 20.52 3.33
N VAL A 85 12.40 20.36 2.76
CA VAL A 85 13.03 21.27 1.80
C VAL A 85 13.58 20.47 0.63
N ASP A 86 13.87 21.15 -0.49
CA ASP A 86 14.44 20.52 -1.68
C ASP A 86 15.78 19.84 -1.36
N GLY A 87 15.89 18.54 -1.68
CA GLY A 87 17.07 17.74 -1.43
C GLY A 87 17.08 16.42 -2.19
N PRO A 88 18.19 15.66 -2.11
CA PRO A 88 18.29 14.39 -2.79
C PRO A 88 17.36 13.35 -2.15
N SER A 89 16.50 12.76 -2.98
CA SER A 89 15.66 11.64 -2.55
C SER A 89 16.49 10.45 -2.04
N ARG A 90 15.96 9.72 -1.06
CA ARG A 90 16.65 8.55 -0.48
C ARG A 90 16.98 7.53 -1.57
N GLY A 91 18.27 7.24 -1.75
CA GLY A 91 18.76 6.28 -2.74
C GLY A 91 18.59 6.72 -4.20
N GLY A 92 18.25 7.99 -4.48
CA GLY A 92 18.21 8.55 -5.84
C GLY A 92 17.10 8.02 -6.74
N LYS A 93 16.08 7.34 -6.20
CA LYS A 93 15.04 6.63 -6.98
C LYS A 93 13.82 7.47 -7.36
N ASP A 94 13.49 8.50 -6.56
CA ASP A 94 12.31 9.35 -6.77
C ASP A 94 12.67 10.82 -6.56
N TRP A 95 13.16 11.47 -7.61
CA TRP A 95 13.66 12.85 -7.52
C TRP A 95 12.56 13.87 -7.21
N ARG A 96 11.31 13.59 -7.58
CA ARG A 96 10.18 14.47 -7.25
C ARG A 96 9.83 14.40 -5.77
N GLY A 97 9.89 13.21 -5.16
CA GLY A 97 9.72 13.04 -3.71
C GLY A 97 10.79 13.75 -2.86
N GLY A 98 11.91 14.17 -3.46
CA GLY A 98 12.94 14.99 -2.81
C GLY A 98 12.63 16.50 -2.75
N ARG A 99 11.56 16.96 -3.41
CA ARG A 99 11.16 18.37 -3.38
C ARG A 99 10.43 18.72 -2.08
N CYS A 100 10.40 20.00 -1.74
CA CYS A 100 9.70 20.55 -0.57
C CYS A 100 8.24 20.11 -0.54
N ALA A 101 7.87 19.27 0.43
CA ALA A 101 6.56 18.63 0.48
C ALA A 101 5.39 19.59 0.71
N SER A 102 5.61 20.68 1.45
CA SER A 102 4.54 21.60 1.86
C SER A 102 4.15 22.63 0.80
N GLN A 103 4.97 22.82 -0.24
CA GLN A 103 4.80 23.88 -1.23
C GLN A 103 4.62 23.36 -2.67
N ASN A 104 4.59 22.03 -2.87
CA ASN A 104 4.49 21.42 -4.20
C ASN A 104 3.31 20.45 -4.27
N ILE A 105 2.70 20.36 -5.44
CA ILE A 105 1.83 19.23 -5.81
C ILE A 105 2.74 18.18 -6.42
N ILE A 106 2.85 17.03 -5.75
CA ILE A 106 3.74 15.93 -6.11
C ILE A 106 2.93 14.66 -6.27
#